data_AF-Q2B3J1-F1
#
_entry.id   AF-Q2B3J1-F1
#
_cell.length_a   1.000
_cell.length_b   1.000
_cell.length_c   1.000
_cell.angle_alpha   90.00
_cell.angle_beta   90.00
_cell.angle_gamma   90.00
#
_symmetry.space_group_name_H-M   'P 1'
#
loop_
_entity.id
_entity.type
_entity.pdbx_description
1 polymer ?
#
loop_
_entity_poly.entity_id
_entity_poly.type
_entity_poly.pdbx_seq_one_letter_code
_entity_poly.pdbx_strand_id
1 'polypeptide(L)'
;MNSYILAGVGISSILLLALKSRKRIQTFTVNVTNKVLPSKAKNHRVVPVEKGGHPDPYDVQDNKMVDEGSMYAVNYYNEKEQA
;
A
#
# COMPACT_ATOMS: atom_id res chain seq x y z
N MET A 1 18.30 2.54 47.48
CA MET A 1 17.51 1.75 46.51
C MET A 1 17.75 2.36 45.15
N ASN A 2 18.44 1.62 44.28
CA ASN A 2 19.27 2.18 43.22
C ASN A 2 18.46 2.49 41.96
N SER A 3 18.65 3.68 41.38
CA SER A 3 17.98 4.17 40.16
C SER A 3 18.08 3.22 38.96
N TYR A 4 19.10 2.36 38.93
CA TYR A 4 19.27 1.31 37.91
C TYR A 4 18.17 0.24 37.94
N ILE A 5 17.62 -0.10 39.11
CA ILE A 5 16.51 -1.05 39.22
C ILE A 5 15.24 -0.41 38.64
N LEU A 6 15.00 0.87 38.92
CA LEU A 6 13.87 1.60 38.36
C LEU A 6 13.97 1.74 36.84
N ALA A 7 15.17 2.02 36.31
CA ALA A 7 15.42 2.05 34.87
C ALA A 7 15.23 0.67 34.20
N GLY A 8 15.74 -0.41 34.81
CA GLY A 8 15.59 -1.77 34.29
C GLY A 8 14.14 -2.30 34.31
N VAL A 9 13.39 -1.98 35.36
CA VAL A 9 11.96 -2.34 35.47
C VAL A 9 11.10 -1.50 34.51
N GLY A 10 11.44 -0.22 34.32
CA GLY A 10 10.76 0.65 33.35
C GLY A 10 10.91 0.14 31.91
N ILE A 11 12.13 -0.16 31.48
CA ILE A 11 12.40 -0.60 30.10
C ILE A 11 11.72 -1.95 29.80
N SER A 12 11.78 -2.92 30.71
CA SER A 12 11.20 -4.25 30.51
C SER A 12 9.67 -4.24 30.44
N SER A 13 8.99 -3.42 31.24
CA SER A 13 7.53 -3.29 31.19
C SER A 13 7.04 -2.66 29.88
N ILE A 14 7.76 -1.68 29.34
CA ILE A 14 7.47 -1.05 28.03
C ILE A 14 7.66 -2.08 26.90
N LEU A 15 8.75 -2.83 26.92
CA LEU A 15 9.00 -3.91 25.95
C LEU A 15 7.91 -4.99 25.99
N LEU A 16 7.52 -5.45 27.17
CA LEU A 16 6.46 -6.45 27.33
C LEU A 16 5.10 -5.93 26.84
N LEU A 17 4.75 -4.68 27.15
CA LEU A 17 3.53 -4.05 26.65
C LEU A 17 3.57 -3.87 25.12
N ALA A 18 4.72 -3.48 24.57
CA ALA A 18 4.93 -3.34 23.13
C ALA A 18 4.80 -4.69 22.41
N LEU A 19 5.31 -5.78 22.99
CA LEU A 19 5.17 -7.14 22.46
C LEU A 19 3.73 -7.64 22.55
N LYS A 20 3.07 -7.46 23.71
CA LYS A 20 1.70 -7.92 23.94
C LYS A 20 0.66 -7.16 23.09
N SER A 21 0.90 -5.88 22.86
CA SER A 21 -0.07 -4.96 22.25
C SER A 21 0.41 -4.39 20.91
N ARG A 22 1.39 -5.03 20.26
CA ARG A 22 2.02 -4.57 19.01
C ARG A 22 1.01 -4.16 17.95
N LYS A 23 -0.02 -4.99 17.73
CA LYS A 23 -1.10 -4.73 16.76
C LYS A 23 -1.91 -3.48 17.13
N ARG A 24 -2.22 -3.27 18.41
CA ARG A 24 -2.99 -2.12 18.90
C ARG A 24 -2.19 -0.82 18.80
N ILE A 25 -0.90 -0.86 19.14
CA ILE A 25 0.01 0.28 19.01
C ILE A 25 0.19 0.65 17.54
N GLN A 26 0.40 -0.33 16.66
CA GLN A 26 0.50 -0.13 15.22
C GLN A 26 -0.76 0.50 14.63
N THR A 27 -1.95 0.02 14.99
CA THR A 27 -3.21 0.60 14.51
C THR A 27 -3.38 2.03 15.03
N PHE A 28 -3.03 2.29 16.29
CA PHE A 28 -3.13 3.64 16.87
C PHE A 28 -2.17 4.62 16.21
N THR A 29 -0.90 4.24 15.99
CA THR A 29 0.09 5.10 15.32
C THR A 29 -0.31 5.37 13.88
N VAL A 30 -0.74 4.34 13.14
CA VAL A 30 -1.26 4.49 11.77
C VAL A 30 -2.46 5.44 11.73
N ASN A 31 -3.39 5.35 12.68
CA ASN A 31 -4.56 6.22 12.73
C ASN A 31 -4.20 7.68 13.02
N VAL A 32 -3.27 7.92 13.94
CA VAL A 32 -2.79 9.28 14.26
C VAL A 32 -1.99 9.85 13.10
N THR A 33 -1.04 9.07 12.54
CA THR A 33 -0.26 9.49 11.38
C THR A 33 -1.15 9.80 10.18
N ASN A 34 -2.16 8.98 9.89
CA ASN A 34 -3.09 9.24 8.78
C ASN A 34 -3.98 10.48 9.01
N LYS A 35 -4.25 10.85 10.27
CA LYS A 35 -5.06 12.03 10.61
C LYS A 35 -4.24 13.32 10.56
N VAL A 36 -2.95 13.27 10.89
CA VAL A 36 -2.05 14.43 10.91
C VAL A 36 -1.35 14.64 9.56
N LEU A 37 -1.00 13.56 8.88
CA LEU A 37 -0.42 13.54 7.55
C LEU A 37 -1.37 12.79 6.62
N PRO A 38 -2.35 13.48 5.98
CA PRO A 38 -3.18 12.85 4.97
C PRO A 38 -2.27 12.38 3.84
N SER A 39 -1.98 11.08 3.81
CA SER A 39 -1.18 10.47 2.76
C SER A 39 -1.82 10.75 1.41
N LYS A 40 -1.10 11.50 0.54
CA LYS A 40 -1.53 11.78 -0.85
C LYS A 40 -1.78 10.51 -1.68
N ALA A 41 -1.37 9.34 -1.17
CA ALA A 41 -1.64 8.05 -1.77
C ALA A 41 -3.14 7.68 -1.80
N LYS A 42 -3.98 8.25 -0.93
CA LYS A 42 -5.44 8.03 -1.01
C LYS A 42 -6.13 8.80 -2.14
N ASN A 43 -5.48 9.82 -2.71
CA ASN A 43 -6.05 10.64 -3.78
C ASN A 43 -5.80 10.09 -5.20
N HIS A 44 -5.14 8.94 -5.36
CA HIS A 44 -4.74 8.42 -6.69
C HIS A 44 -5.53 7.18 -7.14
N ARG A 45 -6.68 6.91 -6.53
CA ARG A 45 -7.61 5.88 -7.02
C ARG A 45 -9.00 6.44 -7.20
N VAL A 46 -9.10 7.62 -7.80
CA VAL A 46 -10.31 7.96 -8.54
C VAL A 46 -10.25 7.09 -9.80
N VAL A 47 -10.62 5.81 -9.66
CA VAL A 47 -11.02 5.03 -10.83
C VAL A 47 -12.18 5.83 -11.42
N PRO A 48 -12.15 6.24 -12.70
CA PRO A 48 -13.28 6.96 -13.28
C PRO A 48 -14.49 6.01 -13.32
N VAL A 49 -15.27 5.97 -12.23
CA VAL A 49 -16.47 5.12 -12.13
C VAL A 49 -17.47 5.54 -13.21
N GLU A 50 -17.48 6.83 -13.58
CA GLU A 50 -18.28 7.36 -14.68
C GLU A 50 -17.91 6.78 -16.06
N LYS A 51 -16.66 6.33 -16.25
CA LYS A 51 -16.23 5.63 -17.48
C LYS A 51 -16.71 4.17 -17.50
N GLY A 52 -17.02 3.60 -16.34
CA GLY A 52 -17.56 2.25 -16.20
C GLY A 52 -19.02 2.15 -16.66
N GLY A 53 -19.26 2.17 -17.97
CA GLY A 53 -20.59 2.06 -18.57
C GLY A 53 -20.85 2.97 -19.76
N HIS A 54 -19.92 3.88 -20.06
CA HIS A 54 -19.97 4.79 -21.21
C HIS A 54 -18.61 4.75 -21.95
N PRO A 55 -18.30 3.66 -22.68
CA PRO A 55 -17.07 3.58 -23.44
C PRO A 55 -17.09 4.65 -24.54
N ASP A 56 -16.12 5.56 -24.53
CA ASP A 56 -15.92 6.54 -25.59
C ASP A 56 -15.11 5.90 -26.72
N PRO A 57 -15.68 5.69 -27.92
CA PRO A 57 -14.98 5.02 -29.03
C PRO A 57 -13.81 5.83 -29.59
N TYR A 58 -13.65 7.11 -29.21
CA TYR A 58 -12.55 7.96 -29.64
C TYR A 58 -11.50 8.18 -28.55
N ASP A 59 -11.59 7.51 -27.40
CA ASP A 59 -10.55 7.57 -26.37
C ASP A 59 -9.31 6.76 -26.79
N VAL A 60 -8.33 7.48 -27.33
CA VAL A 60 -7.04 6.92 -27.76
C VAL A 60 -6.32 6.20 -26.62
N GLN A 61 -6.54 6.58 -25.36
CA GLN A 61 -5.91 5.91 -24.22
C GLN A 61 -6.49 4.52 -23.96
N ASP A 62 -7.78 4.30 -24.23
CA ASP A 62 -8.38 2.96 -24.11
C ASP A 62 -7.86 2.02 -25.20
N ASN A 63 -7.71 2.53 -26.43
CA ASN A 63 -7.13 1.76 -27.52
C ASN A 63 -5.70 1.32 -27.20
N LYS A 64 -4.90 2.20 -26.60
CA LYS A 64 -3.54 1.90 -26.16
C LYS A 64 -3.50 0.78 -25.10
N MET A 65 -4.45 0.74 -24.17
CA MET A 65 -4.53 -0.32 -23.15
C MET A 65 -4.81 -1.70 -23.77
N VAL A 66 -5.65 -1.76 -24.80
CA VAL A 66 -5.94 -3.01 -25.53
C VAL A 66 -4.73 -3.46 -26.34
N ASP A 67 -4.07 -2.52 -27.02
CA ASP A 67 -2.88 -2.80 -27.82
C ASP A 67 -1.76 -3.41 -26.96
N GLU A 68 -1.51 -2.84 -25.77
CA GLU A 68 -0.52 -3.35 -24.81
C GLU A 68 -0.82 -4.79 -24.35
N GLY A 69 -2.09 -5.12 -24.09
CA GLY A 69 -2.50 -6.46 -23.70
C GLY A 69 -2.44 -7.50 -24.83
N SER A 70 -2.73 -7.08 -26.07
CA SER A 70 -2.81 -7.98 -27.23
C SER A 70 -1.47 -8.65 -27.58
N MET A 71 -0.36 -7.94 -27.37
CA MET A 71 0.99 -8.43 -27.69
C MET A 71 1.71 -9.08 -26.51
N TYR A 72 1.17 -8.98 -25.29
CA TYR A 72 1.83 -9.48 -24.09
C TYR A 72 2.12 -10.98 -24.16
N ALA A 73 1.15 -11.80 -24.57
CA ALA A 73 1.31 -13.25 -24.64
C ALA A 73 2.35 -13.68 -25.69
N VAL A 74 2.37 -13.00 -26.84
CA VAL A 74 3.33 -13.26 -27.92
C VAL A 74 4.75 -12.88 -27.49
N ASN A 75 4.91 -11.68 -26.90
CA ASN A 75 6.20 -11.22 -26.40
C ASN A 75 6.74 -12.14 -25.29
N TYR A 76 5.88 -12.53 -24.34
CA TYR A 76 6.24 -13.46 -23.27
C TYR A 76 6.71 -14.81 -23.83
N TYR A 77 5.99 -15.36 -24.81
CA TYR A 77 6.39 -16.62 -25.45
C TYR A 77 7.74 -16.49 -26.17
N ASN A 78 7.93 -15.44 -26.97
CA ASN A 78 9.17 -15.20 -27.71
C ASN A 78 10.37 -15.05 -26.77
N GLU A 79 10.22 -14.33 -25.65
CA GLU A 79 11.27 -14.18 -24.65
C GLU A 79 11.63 -15.48 -23.90
N LYS A 80 10.69 -16.41 -23.77
CA LYS A 80 10.87 -17.65 -22.99
C LYS A 80 11.31 -18.84 -23.82
N GLU A 81 10.82 -18.93 -25.05
CA GLU A 81 10.99 -20.12 -25.91
C GLU A 81 11.80 -19.84 -27.17
N GLN A 82 11.99 -18.57 -27.56
CA GLN A 82 12.79 -18.18 -28.74
C GLN A 82 14.09 -17.43 -28.39
N ALA A 83 14.49 -17.40 -27.11
CA ALA A 83 15.73 -16.77 -26.62
C ALA A 83 16.89 -17.76 -26.50
#